data_AF-A0A661TAP9-F1
#
_entry.id   AF-A0A661TAP9-F1
#
_cell.length_a   1.000
_cell.length_b   1.000
_cell.length_c   1.000
_cell.angle_alpha   90.00
_cell.angle_beta   90.00
_cell.angle_gamma   90.00
#
_symmetry.space_group_name_H-M   'P 1'
#
loop_
_entity.id
_entity.type
_entity.pdbx_description
1 polymer ?
#
loop_
_entity_poly.entity_id
_entity_poly.type
_entity_poly.pdbx_seq_one_letter_code
_entity_poly.pdbx_strand_id
1 'polypeptide(L)'
;FGHLSILGAGARLGIPVTVHVAIGTDIIHMRPDFNAAHAGQATHLDFRIFAGLVSSLEKGVYLNVGSAVIMPEIFLKATTLVRNLGHKINNFTTVNMDFIRHYRPMANVVNRPTATGGRGFNLIGHHEIMLPLVAAGVLEQLK
;
A
#
# COMPACT_ATOMS: atom_id res chain seq x y z
N PHE A 1 -6.34 -19.77 15.92
CA PHE A 1 -6.75 -18.44 15.42
C PHE A 1 -6.41 -18.18 13.95
N GLY A 2 -6.03 -19.18 13.12
CA GLY A 2 -5.70 -18.95 11.70
C GLY A 2 -6.84 -18.36 10.84
N HIS A 3 -8.09 -18.54 11.25
CA HIS A 3 -9.24 -17.92 10.61
C HIS A 3 -9.30 -16.39 10.77
N LEU A 4 -8.60 -15.82 11.77
CA LEU A 4 -8.49 -14.38 12.01
C LEU A 4 -7.28 -13.74 11.31
N SER A 5 -6.41 -14.52 10.67
CA SER A 5 -5.21 -14.01 10.01
C SER A 5 -5.54 -13.38 8.66
N ILE A 6 -5.17 -12.11 8.45
CA ILE A 6 -5.28 -11.42 7.15
C ILE A 6 -4.39 -12.11 6.10
N LEU A 7 -3.17 -12.51 6.47
CA LEU A 7 -2.26 -13.25 5.58
C LEU A 7 -2.89 -14.59 5.16
N GLY A 8 -3.43 -15.32 6.14
CA GLY A 8 -4.12 -16.59 5.89
C GLY A 8 -5.37 -16.43 5.04
N ALA A 9 -6.13 -15.34 5.22
CA ALA A 9 -7.29 -15.03 4.39
C ALA A 9 -6.90 -14.71 2.95
N GLY A 10 -5.87 -13.88 2.74
CA GLY A 10 -5.34 -13.59 1.41
C GLY A 10 -4.91 -14.85 0.66
N ALA A 11 -4.15 -15.73 1.31
CA ALA A 11 -3.74 -17.01 0.75
C ALA A 11 -4.94 -17.90 0.35
N ARG A 12 -5.94 -18.02 1.22
CA ARG A 12 -7.16 -18.81 0.93
C ARG A 12 -7.98 -18.24 -0.24
N LEU A 13 -8.02 -16.92 -0.38
CA LEU A 13 -8.80 -16.24 -1.42
C LEU A 13 -8.00 -16.02 -2.72
N GLY A 14 -6.73 -16.40 -2.77
CA GLY A 14 -5.85 -16.12 -3.91
C GLY A 14 -5.58 -14.62 -4.10
N ILE A 15 -5.73 -13.81 -3.05
CA ILE A 15 -5.45 -12.38 -3.06
C ILE A 15 -3.98 -12.18 -2.67
N PRO A 16 -3.14 -11.57 -3.54
CA PRO A 16 -1.74 -11.35 -3.22
C PRO A 16 -1.58 -10.50 -1.95
N VAL A 17 -0.70 -10.95 -1.06
CA VAL A 17 -0.27 -10.19 0.12
C VAL A 17 1.24 -10.06 0.07
N THR A 18 1.73 -8.83 0.24
CA THR A 18 3.15 -8.48 0.11
C THR A 18 3.66 -7.89 1.42
N VAL A 19 4.92 -8.16 1.74
CA VAL A 19 5.62 -7.65 2.91
C VAL A 19 6.86 -6.89 2.46
N HIS A 20 6.92 -5.62 2.83
CA HIS A 20 8.03 -4.76 2.44
C HIS A 20 8.94 -4.46 3.62
N VAL A 21 10.13 -5.07 3.59
CA VAL A 21 11.08 -5.03 4.69
C VAL A 21 11.81 -3.69 4.70
N ALA A 22 11.83 -3.07 5.87
CA ALA A 22 12.63 -1.89 6.15
C ALA A 22 13.75 -2.26 7.13
N ILE A 23 14.98 -2.33 6.63
CA ILE A 23 16.13 -2.69 7.48
C ILE A 23 16.26 -1.64 8.60
N GLY A 24 16.37 -2.13 9.84
CA GLY A 24 16.44 -1.31 11.04
C GLY A 24 15.11 -1.02 11.74
N THR A 25 13.96 -1.43 11.18
CA THR A 25 12.65 -1.26 11.85
C THR A 25 12.24 -2.44 12.73
N ASP A 26 12.88 -3.59 12.53
CA ASP A 26 12.65 -4.82 13.28
C ASP A 26 13.97 -5.31 13.90
N ILE A 27 13.88 -5.86 15.11
CA ILE A 27 15.01 -6.42 15.86
C ILE A 27 15.58 -7.68 15.19
N ILE A 28 14.79 -8.39 14.41
CA ILE A 28 15.21 -9.62 13.71
C ILE A 28 16.39 -9.35 12.78
N HIS A 29 16.47 -8.15 12.19
CA HIS A 29 17.58 -7.77 11.31
C HIS A 29 18.95 -7.77 12.01
N MET A 30 18.97 -7.70 13.35
CA MET A 30 20.20 -7.64 14.14
C MET A 30 20.61 -9.02 14.69
N ARG A 31 19.81 -10.06 14.44
CA ARG A 31 20.13 -11.39 14.94
C ARG A 31 21.23 -12.05 14.09
N PRO A 32 22.12 -12.86 14.70
CA PRO A 32 23.18 -13.54 13.96
C PRO A 32 22.68 -14.51 12.87
N ASP A 33 21.46 -15.02 13.01
CA ASP A 33 20.82 -15.94 12.07
C ASP A 33 20.05 -15.23 10.95
N PHE A 34 20.05 -13.89 10.92
CA PHE A 34 19.38 -13.14 9.87
C PHE A 34 20.13 -13.24 8.54
N ASN A 35 19.45 -13.77 7.51
CA ASN A 35 19.98 -13.82 6.16
C ASN A 35 19.48 -12.62 5.34
N ALA A 36 20.33 -11.60 5.21
CA ALA A 36 20.02 -10.37 4.47
C ALA A 36 19.74 -10.61 2.97
N ALA A 37 20.38 -11.62 2.36
CA ALA A 37 20.15 -11.94 0.94
C ALA A 37 18.73 -12.48 0.71
N HIS A 38 18.27 -13.38 1.58
CA HIS A 38 16.90 -13.90 1.51
C HIS A 38 15.86 -12.80 1.76
N ALA A 39 16.08 -11.96 2.77
CA ALA A 39 15.17 -10.84 3.05
C ALA A 39 15.09 -9.85 1.87
N GLY A 40 16.24 -9.50 1.29
CA GLY A 40 16.33 -8.65 0.10
C GLY A 40 15.61 -9.24 -1.11
N GLN A 41 15.82 -10.54 -1.38
CA GLN A 41 15.14 -11.25 -2.46
C GLN A 41 13.63 -11.28 -2.26
N ALA A 42 13.17 -11.61 -1.05
CA ALA A 42 11.75 -11.68 -0.72
C ALA A 42 11.06 -10.32 -0.88
N THR A 43 11.63 -9.26 -0.29
CA THR A 43 11.00 -7.93 -0.36
C THR A 43 11.02 -7.35 -1.77
N HIS A 44 12.05 -7.65 -2.57
CA HIS A 44 12.10 -7.24 -3.97
C HIS A 44 11.09 -8.01 -4.83
N LEU A 45 10.89 -9.31 -4.57
CA LEU A 45 9.82 -10.08 -5.20
C LEU A 45 8.45 -9.46 -4.90
N ASP A 46 8.20 -9.15 -3.63
CA ASP A 46 6.97 -8.50 -3.18
C ASP A 46 6.77 -7.12 -3.81
N PHE A 47 7.84 -6.34 -3.95
CA PHE A 47 7.80 -5.07 -4.70
C PHE A 47 7.36 -5.27 -6.15
N ARG A 48 7.87 -6.31 -6.83
CA ARG A 48 7.48 -6.60 -8.22
C ARG A 48 6.02 -7.05 -8.32
N ILE A 49 5.55 -7.87 -7.38
CA ILE A 49 4.13 -8.27 -7.31
C ILE A 49 3.26 -7.04 -7.12
N PHE A 50 3.60 -6.18 -6.16
CA PHE A 50 2.88 -4.94 -5.89
C PHE A 50 2.89 -3.99 -7.11
N ALA A 51 4.04 -3.82 -7.78
CA ALA A 51 4.12 -3.04 -9.01
C ALA A 51 3.23 -3.63 -10.13
N GLY A 52 3.13 -4.95 -10.21
CA GLY A 52 2.18 -5.63 -11.10
C GLY A 52 0.72 -5.24 -10.80
N LEU A 53 0.32 -5.20 -9.53
CA LEU A 53 -1.02 -4.73 -9.14
C LEU A 53 -1.23 -3.24 -9.43
N VAL A 54 -0.20 -2.41 -9.23
CA VAL A 54 -0.24 -0.98 -9.56
C VAL A 54 -0.40 -0.77 -11.08
N SER A 55 0.09 -1.69 -11.92
CA SER A 55 -0.10 -1.62 -13.37
C SER A 55 -1.55 -1.73 -13.83
N SER A 56 -2.42 -2.32 -13.01
CA SER A 56 -3.87 -2.40 -13.23
C SER A 56 -4.67 -1.36 -12.44
N LEU A 57 -4.03 -0.34 -11.87
CA LEU A 57 -4.69 0.62 -10.97
C LEU A 57 -5.53 1.69 -11.69
N GLU A 58 -5.51 1.77 -13.02
CA GLU A 58 -6.32 2.74 -13.77
C GLU A 58 -7.82 2.59 -13.44
N LYS A 59 -8.47 3.69 -13.05
CA LYS A 59 -9.82 3.78 -12.48
C LYS A 59 -10.03 3.00 -11.18
N GLY A 60 -8.96 2.48 -10.59
CA GLY A 60 -8.96 1.80 -9.30
C GLY A 60 -8.76 2.74 -8.11
N VAL A 61 -8.58 2.12 -6.95
CA VAL A 61 -8.39 2.80 -5.67
C VAL A 61 -7.17 2.24 -4.95
N TYR A 62 -6.31 3.11 -4.45
CA TYR A 62 -5.22 2.78 -3.55
C TYR A 62 -5.47 3.40 -2.18
N LEU A 63 -5.48 2.58 -1.12
CA LEU A 63 -5.61 3.03 0.27
C LEU A 63 -4.27 2.84 0.99
N ASN A 64 -3.68 3.95 1.43
CA ASN A 64 -2.57 3.97 2.38
C ASN A 64 -3.12 4.14 3.80
N VAL A 65 -3.05 3.08 4.60
CA VAL A 65 -3.62 3.06 5.96
C VAL A 65 -2.48 2.94 6.98
N GLY A 66 -2.23 4.01 7.73
CA GLY A 66 -1.30 4.02 8.87
C GLY A 66 0.19 3.93 8.53
N SER A 67 0.58 3.98 7.25
CA SER A 67 1.99 3.99 6.85
C SER A 67 2.46 5.41 6.53
N ALA A 68 3.31 5.96 7.39
CA ALA A 68 3.88 7.29 7.19
C ALA A 68 5.06 7.30 6.20
N VAL A 69 5.73 6.16 6.00
CA VAL A 69 7.02 6.10 5.28
C VAL A 69 7.10 4.98 4.25
N ILE A 70 7.00 3.71 4.66
CA ILE A 70 7.34 2.56 3.81
C ILE A 70 6.40 2.45 2.59
N MET A 71 5.09 2.39 2.82
CA MET A 71 4.13 2.28 1.72
C MET A 71 4.09 3.53 0.82
N PRO A 72 4.15 4.77 1.34
CA PRO A 72 4.27 5.96 0.50
C PRO A 72 5.46 5.93 -0.47
N GLU A 73 6.65 5.49 -0.02
CA GLU A 73 7.82 5.39 -0.89
C GLU A 73 7.66 4.27 -1.92
N ILE A 74 7.18 3.10 -1.49
CA ILE A 74 6.98 1.94 -2.37
C ILE A 74 5.94 2.24 -3.45
N PHE A 75 4.83 2.87 -3.09
CA PHE A 75 3.79 3.27 -4.02
C PHE A 75 4.31 4.29 -5.04
N LEU A 76 5.08 5.28 -4.59
CA LEU A 76 5.71 6.22 -5.51
C LEU A 76 6.66 5.51 -6.50
N LYS A 77 7.51 4.58 -6.04
CA LYS A 77 8.43 3.86 -6.93
C LYS A 77 7.71 2.91 -7.88
N ALA A 78 6.67 2.21 -7.40
CA ALA A 78 5.85 1.33 -8.21
C ALA A 78 5.11 2.12 -9.31
N THR A 79 4.49 3.25 -8.97
CA THR A 79 3.80 4.09 -9.97
C THR A 79 4.76 4.68 -10.99
N THR A 80 5.94 5.15 -10.58
CA THR A 80 6.99 5.59 -11.52
C THR A 80 7.44 4.45 -12.44
N LEU A 81 7.74 3.27 -11.89
CA LEU A 81 8.17 2.10 -12.67
C LEU A 81 7.12 1.72 -13.72
N VAL A 82 5.87 1.58 -13.29
CA VAL A 82 4.75 1.18 -14.15
C VAL A 82 4.51 2.17 -15.28
N ARG A 83 4.59 3.49 -15.01
CA ARG A 83 4.50 4.53 -16.04
C ARG A 83 5.66 4.45 -17.04
N ASN A 84 6.88 4.23 -16.55
CA ASN A 84 8.06 4.09 -17.41
C ASN A 84 8.00 2.85 -18.31
N LEU A 85 7.28 1.80 -17.89
CA LEU A 85 7.01 0.61 -18.70
C LEU A 85 5.86 0.81 -19.71
N GLY A 86 5.25 2.00 -19.78
CA GLY A 86 4.23 2.36 -20.77
C GLY A 86 2.78 2.06 -20.36
N HIS A 87 2.54 1.63 -19.12
CA HIS A 87 1.18 1.43 -18.62
C HIS A 87 0.47 2.77 -18.40
N LYS A 88 -0.78 2.88 -18.86
CA LYS A 88 -1.61 4.07 -18.68
C LYS A 88 -2.26 4.04 -17.30
N ILE A 89 -1.61 4.68 -16.33
CA ILE A 89 -2.11 4.88 -14.96
C ILE A 89 -2.16 6.38 -14.63
N ASN A 90 -3.19 7.05 -15.13
CA ASN A 90 -3.34 8.51 -15.07
C ASN A 90 -4.53 8.91 -14.19
N ASN A 91 -5.59 8.11 -14.13
CA ASN A 91 -6.80 8.42 -13.41
C ASN A 91 -7.16 7.31 -12.42
N PHE A 92 -6.77 7.49 -11.17
CA PHE A 92 -7.11 6.60 -10.06
C PHE A 92 -7.34 7.40 -8.79
N THR A 93 -7.99 6.78 -7.82
CA THR A 93 -8.23 7.40 -6.51
C THR A 93 -7.17 6.95 -5.52
N THR A 94 -6.56 7.88 -4.80
CA THR A 94 -5.71 7.57 -3.65
C THR A 94 -6.33 8.09 -2.37
N VAL A 95 -6.20 7.32 -1.30
CA VAL A 95 -6.64 7.71 0.03
C VAL A 95 -5.48 7.50 0.99
N ASN A 96 -5.08 8.56 1.67
CA ASN A 96 -4.23 8.46 2.85
C ASN A 96 -5.10 8.52 4.11
N MET A 97 -4.89 7.60 5.05
CA MET A 97 -5.59 7.57 6.34
C MET A 97 -4.59 7.44 7.49
N ASP A 98 -4.58 8.43 8.38
CA ASP A 98 -3.68 8.48 9.54
C ASP A 98 -4.27 9.33 10.67
N PHE A 99 -3.75 9.19 11.90
CA PHE A 99 -4.18 9.99 13.05
C PHE A 99 -3.75 11.45 12.93
N ILE A 100 -2.64 11.70 12.23
CA ILE A 100 -2.09 13.04 12.02
C ILE A 100 -1.65 13.24 10.58
N ARG A 101 -1.52 14.50 10.17
CA ARG A 101 -1.09 14.84 8.82
C ARG A 101 0.43 14.73 8.68
N HIS A 102 0.90 13.81 7.86
CA HIS A 102 2.31 13.66 7.51
C HIS A 102 2.62 14.24 6.12
N TYR A 103 3.75 14.94 5.99
CA TYR A 103 4.19 15.50 4.70
C TYR A 103 4.37 14.43 3.62
N ARG A 104 4.98 13.28 3.97
CA ARG A 104 5.37 12.26 2.98
C ARG A 104 4.17 11.55 2.34
N PRO A 105 3.16 11.05 3.09
CA PRO A 105 1.93 10.54 2.46
C PRO A 105 1.18 11.61 1.66
N MET A 106 1.15 12.86 2.14
CA MET A 106 0.56 13.96 1.35
C MET A 106 1.26 14.13 -0.01
N ALA A 107 2.60 14.13 -0.05
CA ALA A 107 3.33 14.26 -1.29
C ALA A 107 3.25 12.99 -2.16
N ASN A 108 3.54 11.83 -1.59
CA ASN A 108 3.83 10.59 -2.33
C ASN A 108 2.60 9.70 -2.56
N VAL A 109 1.49 9.93 -1.86
CA VAL A 109 0.23 9.21 -2.05
C VAL A 109 -0.84 10.14 -2.61
N VAL A 110 -1.04 11.31 -1.97
CA VAL A 110 -2.18 12.18 -2.26
C VAL A 110 -1.94 13.07 -3.49
N ASN A 111 -0.78 13.74 -3.57
CA ASN A 111 -0.56 14.80 -4.56
C ASN A 111 0.17 14.33 -5.83
N ARG A 112 1.37 13.74 -5.72
CA ARG A 112 2.21 13.41 -6.89
C ARG A 112 1.60 12.31 -7.78
N PRO A 113 1.05 11.20 -7.25
CA PRO A 113 0.53 10.14 -8.11
C PRO A 113 -0.71 10.56 -8.91
N THR A 114 -1.53 11.46 -8.36
CA THR A 114 -2.82 11.88 -8.92
C THR A 114 -2.74 13.15 -9.77
N ALA A 115 -1.60 13.84 -9.80
CA ALA A 115 -1.42 15.12 -10.50
C ALA A 115 -1.76 15.11 -12.00
N THR A 116 -1.78 13.94 -12.64
CA THR A 116 -2.08 13.75 -14.06
C THR A 116 -3.55 13.45 -14.38
N GLY A 117 -4.45 13.45 -13.39
CA GLY A 117 -5.89 13.27 -13.62
C GLY A 117 -6.66 12.45 -12.59
N GLY A 118 -6.02 11.96 -11.52
CA GLY A 118 -6.66 11.21 -10.44
C GLY A 118 -7.23 12.11 -9.33
N ARG A 119 -7.72 11.48 -8.25
CA ARG A 119 -8.19 12.18 -7.04
C ARG A 119 -7.45 11.68 -5.82
N GLY A 120 -6.85 12.60 -5.07
CA GLY A 120 -6.20 12.30 -3.79
C GLY A 120 -7.05 12.76 -2.61
N PHE A 121 -7.31 11.88 -1.66
CA PHE A 121 -7.99 12.16 -0.40
C PHE A 121 -7.05 11.95 0.77
N ASN A 122 -7.17 12.81 1.79
CA ASN A 122 -6.47 12.65 3.05
C ASN A 122 -7.48 12.67 4.19
N LEU A 123 -7.66 11.54 4.84
CA LEU A 123 -8.57 11.36 5.96
C LEU A 123 -7.76 11.32 7.26
N ILE A 124 -8.13 12.18 8.20
CA ILE A 124 -7.46 12.28 9.50
C ILE A 124 -8.41 11.77 10.58
N GLY A 125 -8.00 10.77 11.33
CA GLY A 125 -8.80 10.19 12.39
C GLY A 125 -8.29 8.82 12.83
N HIS A 126 -8.94 8.30 13.85
CA HIS A 126 -8.64 7.01 14.46
C HIS A 126 -8.94 5.85 13.50
N HIS A 127 -7.95 5.00 13.20
CA HIS A 127 -8.12 3.88 12.25
C HIS A 127 -9.22 2.91 12.68
N GLU A 128 -9.36 2.69 13.98
CA GLU A 128 -10.38 1.83 14.58
C GLU A 128 -11.82 2.32 14.33
N ILE A 129 -12.00 3.60 13.99
CA ILE A 129 -13.31 4.17 13.60
C ILE A 129 -13.38 4.30 12.07
N MET A 130 -12.34 4.89 11.47
CA MET A 130 -12.34 5.30 10.08
C MET A 130 -12.35 4.12 9.12
N LEU A 131 -11.55 3.07 9.38
CA LEU A 131 -11.46 1.94 8.47
C LEU A 131 -12.77 1.11 8.46
N PRO A 132 -13.39 0.77 9.61
CA PRO A 132 -14.71 0.15 9.61
C PRO A 132 -15.80 1.00 8.97
N LEU A 133 -15.78 2.33 9.19
CA LEU A 133 -16.78 3.23 8.61
C LEU A 133 -16.70 3.28 7.09
N VAL A 134 -15.49 3.39 6.53
CA VAL A 134 -15.28 3.34 5.08
C VAL A 134 -15.71 1.99 4.52
N ALA A 135 -15.35 0.88 5.18
CA ALA A 135 -15.75 -0.45 4.75
C ALA A 135 -17.28 -0.61 4.76
N ALA A 136 -17.96 -0.18 5.83
CA ALA A 136 -19.41 -0.23 5.95
C ALA A 136 -20.10 0.63 4.88
N GLY A 137 -19.64 1.87 4.66
CA GLY A 137 -20.20 2.75 3.63
C GLY A 137 -20.04 2.20 2.21
N VAL A 138 -18.90 1.57 1.89
CA VAL A 138 -18.72 0.88 0.61
C VAL A 138 -19.67 -0.31 0.48
N LEU A 139 -19.79 -1.14 1.51
CA LEU A 139 -20.71 -2.28 1.50
C LEU A 139 -22.18 -1.85 1.36
N GLU A 140 -22.57 -0.72 1.94
CA GLU A 140 -23.93 -0.17 1.80
C GLU A 140 -24.22 0.31 0.38
N GLN A 141 -23.25 0.92 -0.30
CA GLN A 141 -23.40 1.40 -1.69
C GLN A 141 -23.33 0.28 -2.74
N LEU A 142 -22.80 -0.90 -2.38
CA LEU A 142 -22.73 -2.07 -3.27
C LEU A 142 -23.98 -2.96 -3.21
N LYS A 143 -24.90 -2.68 -2.28
CA LYS A 143 -26.22 -3.33 -2.23
C LYS A 143 -27.19 -2.68 -3.21
#